data_AF-A0A2P6NKX7-F1
#
_entry.id   AF-A0A2P6NKX7-F1
#
_cell.length_a   1.000
_cell.length_b   1.000
_cell.length_c   1.000
_cell.angle_alpha   90.00
_cell.angle_beta   90.00
_cell.angle_gamma   90.00
#
_symmetry.space_group_name_H-M   'P 1'
#
loop_
_entity.id
_entity.type
_entity.pdbx_description
1 polymer ?
#
loop_
_entity_poly.entity_id
_entity_poly.type
_entity_poly.pdbx_seq_one_letter_code
_entity_poly.pdbx_strand_id
1 'polypeptide(L)'
;MPELAEVLHMSEDINRWCVDNTFHHIHLSESRNPRNPIIEPPPWPFTISSESYGKELRLLLRGSEEGQTMSIVMGMGMSGKWLWTTTGLDVPDSQLRFDTKDGHTLHFIDWRRFGRWKIGDFSKDRGPDPVIDFEPFCENIARSLHLRSFEKPICEVLLDQKYFNGIGNYLRAEILDRSGTEPLQPAKLALAPAVDLIRSGGPMMMQGRTNVITLCRDIPKEVIDMRLKEGSRDRFTSWLRCYGKGKSIVDGTGRRIWYNGELGGQLREKRTVVPKRTFCMFMLHMRCI
;
A
#
# COMPACT_ATOMS: atom_id res chain seq x y z
N MET A 1 0.37 -7.89 -1.81
CA MET A 1 1.25 -6.75 -1.53
C MET A 1 0.38 -5.73 -0.85
N PRO A 2 0.70 -5.27 0.36
CA PRO A 2 -0.06 -4.23 1.04
C PRO A 2 -0.22 -2.99 0.16
N GLU A 3 -1.43 -2.48 0.09
CA GLU A 3 -1.79 -1.21 -0.53
C GLU A 3 -2.22 -0.25 0.59
N LEU A 4 -2.80 0.90 0.23
CA LEU A 4 -3.12 1.96 1.20
C LEU A 4 -3.93 1.47 2.40
N ALA A 5 -4.98 0.68 2.14
CA ALA A 5 -5.91 0.24 3.17
C ALA A 5 -5.22 -0.66 4.21
N GLU A 6 -4.40 -1.63 3.77
CA GLU A 6 -3.68 -2.49 4.71
C GLU A 6 -2.64 -1.73 5.52
N VAL A 7 -1.96 -0.75 4.91
CA VAL A 7 -0.96 0.07 5.61
C VAL A 7 -1.62 0.93 6.69
N LEU A 8 -2.80 1.50 6.42
CA LEU A 8 -3.59 2.21 7.41
C LEU A 8 -3.99 1.29 8.58
N HIS A 9 -4.57 0.11 8.29
CA HIS A 9 -4.98 -0.83 9.34
C HIS A 9 -3.79 -1.28 10.21
N MET A 10 -2.62 -1.54 9.60
CA MET A 10 -1.40 -1.83 10.36
C MET A 10 -1.00 -0.67 11.28
N SER A 11 -1.10 0.58 10.81
CA SER A 11 -0.80 1.75 11.62
C SER A 11 -1.76 1.90 12.81
N GLU A 12 -3.06 1.69 12.58
CA GLU A 12 -4.07 1.71 13.64
C GLU A 12 -3.87 0.59 14.66
N ASP A 13 -3.50 -0.61 14.19
CA ASP A 13 -3.19 -1.74 15.05
C ASP A 13 -1.99 -1.45 15.95
N ILE A 14 -0.91 -0.89 15.40
CA ILE A 14 0.26 -0.46 16.18
C ILE A 14 -0.13 0.56 17.24
N ASN A 15 -0.91 1.59 16.88
CA ASN A 15 -1.37 2.59 17.85
C ASN A 15 -2.16 1.95 18.98
N ARG A 16 -3.04 0.99 18.67
CA ARG A 16 -3.84 0.29 19.68
C ARG A 16 -3.00 -0.63 20.57
N TRP A 17 -1.97 -1.28 20.02
CA TRP A 17 -1.10 -2.18 20.79
C TRP A 17 -0.10 -1.43 21.65
N CYS A 18 0.45 -0.33 21.13
CA CYS A 18 1.56 0.39 21.76
C CYS A 18 1.11 1.52 22.69
N VAL A 19 -0.19 1.85 22.73
CA VAL A 19 -0.73 2.81 23.69
C VAL A 19 -0.34 2.40 25.12
N ASP A 20 0.01 3.39 25.95
CA ASP A 20 0.42 3.23 27.35
C ASP A 20 1.66 2.34 27.60
N ASN A 21 2.38 1.90 26.56
CA ASN A 21 3.57 1.08 26.70
C ASN A 21 4.85 1.91 26.56
N THR A 22 5.84 1.60 27.40
CA THR A 22 7.19 2.17 27.31
C THR A 22 8.18 1.12 26.78
N PHE A 23 8.93 1.51 25.76
CA PHE A 23 9.93 0.72 25.06
C PHE A 23 11.34 1.14 25.46
N HIS A 24 12.27 0.18 25.46
CA HIS A 24 13.65 0.40 25.86
C HIS A 24 14.68 -0.14 24.87
N HIS A 25 14.29 -1.11 24.03
CA HIS A 25 15.22 -1.75 23.12
C HIS A 25 14.65 -1.85 21.71
N ILE A 26 15.55 -1.69 20.74
CA ILE A 26 15.30 -1.96 19.32
C ILE A 26 16.29 -3.04 18.91
N HIS A 27 15.78 -4.14 18.36
CA HIS A 27 16.63 -5.22 17.84
C HIS A 27 16.40 -5.41 16.36
N LEU A 28 17.50 -5.67 15.65
CA LEU A 28 17.53 -5.93 14.23
C LEU A 28 17.96 -7.36 13.97
N SER A 29 17.27 -8.04 13.06
CA SER A 29 17.71 -9.35 12.60
C SER A 29 19.04 -9.24 11.85
N GLU A 30 19.95 -10.17 12.09
CA GLU A 30 21.17 -10.36 11.29
C GLU A 30 20.83 -10.70 9.84
N SER A 31 19.70 -11.39 9.65
CA SER A 31 19.24 -11.84 8.34
C SER A 31 18.48 -10.77 7.55
N ARG A 32 18.32 -9.55 8.11
CA ARG A 32 17.56 -8.47 7.47
C ARG A 32 18.08 -8.13 6.08
N ASN A 33 17.24 -7.47 5.29
CA ASN A 33 17.72 -6.96 4.02
C ASN A 33 18.90 -5.99 4.23
N PRO A 34 20.06 -6.19 3.58
CA PRO A 34 21.25 -5.35 3.81
C PRO A 34 21.07 -3.90 3.35
N ARG A 35 20.07 -3.62 2.50
CA ARG A 35 19.71 -2.24 2.11
C ARG A 35 18.96 -1.49 3.21
N ASN A 36 18.52 -2.17 4.27
CA ASN A 36 17.90 -1.54 5.40
C ASN A 36 18.96 -1.04 6.38
N PRO A 37 18.93 0.25 6.75
CA PRO A 37 19.92 0.84 7.63
C PRO A 37 19.83 0.21 9.02
N ILE A 38 20.97 0.27 9.73
CA ILE A 38 20.97 0.08 11.18
C ILE A 38 20.17 1.22 11.81
N ILE A 39 19.41 0.89 12.85
CA ILE A 39 18.70 1.84 13.67
C ILE A 39 19.43 1.83 15.00
N GLU A 40 20.13 2.91 15.31
CA GLU A 40 20.73 3.08 16.62
C GLU A 40 19.60 3.30 17.62
N PRO A 41 19.48 2.44 18.66
CA PRO A 41 18.48 2.64 19.68
C PRO A 41 18.72 3.99 20.35
N PRO A 42 17.67 4.78 20.54
CA PRO A 42 17.80 6.05 21.23
C PRO A 42 18.18 5.81 22.70
N PRO A 43 18.90 6.74 23.34
CA PRO A 43 19.46 6.55 24.69
C PRO A 43 18.42 6.69 25.82
N TRP A 44 17.16 6.98 25.47
CA TRP A 44 16.06 7.18 26.42
C TRP A 44 14.99 6.07 26.28
N PRO A 45 14.14 5.86 27.29
CA PRO A 45 12.88 5.16 27.12
C PRO A 45 11.94 5.92 26.17
N PHE A 46 11.05 5.22 25.47
CA PHE A 46 10.14 5.86 24.53
C PHE A 46 8.78 5.20 24.39
N THR A 47 7.82 5.98 23.94
CA THR A 47 6.54 5.50 23.43
C THR A 47 6.61 5.36 21.92
N ILE A 48 5.79 4.47 21.35
CA ILE A 48 5.64 4.32 19.90
C ILE A 48 4.22 4.71 19.51
N SER A 49 4.09 5.62 18.54
CA SER A 49 2.88 5.79 17.75
C SER A 49 3.17 5.56 16.27
N SER A 50 2.12 5.38 15.47
CA SER A 50 2.21 5.13 14.05
C SER A 50 1.27 6.02 13.25
N GLU A 51 1.72 6.41 12.07
CA GLU A 51 0.93 7.09 11.05
C GLU A 51 1.12 6.40 9.69
N SER A 52 0.14 6.51 8.81
CA SER A 52 0.23 5.98 7.44
C SER A 52 -0.01 7.07 6.40
N TYR A 53 0.71 7.02 5.29
CA TYR A 53 0.54 7.92 4.16
C TYR A 53 0.78 7.15 2.85
N GLY A 54 -0.30 6.88 2.11
CA GLY A 54 -0.27 6.01 0.93
C GLY A 54 0.24 4.61 1.26
N LYS A 55 1.36 4.20 0.67
CA LYS A 55 1.99 2.88 0.96
C LYS A 55 3.13 2.92 1.97
N GLU A 56 3.25 4.02 2.71
CA GLU A 56 4.27 4.17 3.74
C GLU A 56 3.63 4.23 5.12
N LEU A 57 4.29 3.60 6.08
CA LEU A 57 3.97 3.65 7.50
C LEU A 57 5.13 4.33 8.23
N ARG A 58 4.84 5.26 9.13
CA ARG A 58 5.82 5.96 9.95
C ARG A 58 5.62 5.58 11.41
N LEU A 59 6.61 4.94 12.00
CA LEU A 59 6.72 4.86 13.45
C LEU A 59 7.33 6.14 13.99
N LEU A 60 6.75 6.67 15.05
CA LEU A 60 7.22 7.85 15.77
C LEU A 60 7.50 7.46 17.21
N LEU A 61 8.78 7.50 17.55
CA LEU A 61 9.32 7.19 18.87
C LEU A 61 9.49 8.50 19.61
N ARG A 62 8.85 8.64 20.78
CA ARG A 62 8.91 9.86 21.60
C ARG A 62 9.38 9.55 23.01
N GLY A 63 10.40 10.28 23.46
CA GLY A 63 10.85 10.30 24.86
C GLY A 63 10.01 11.22 25.73
N SER A 64 10.41 11.39 26.99
CA SER A 64 9.70 12.22 27.97
C SER A 64 10.03 13.70 27.88
N GLU A 65 11.18 14.06 27.31
CA GLU A 65 11.62 15.46 27.20
C GLU A 65 11.34 16.02 25.80
N GLU A 66 11.17 17.34 25.72
CA GLU A 66 10.97 18.03 24.45
C GLU A 66 12.17 17.81 23.51
N GLY A 67 11.89 17.56 22.23
CA GLY A 67 12.90 17.26 21.22
C GLY A 67 13.40 15.81 21.21
N GLN A 68 13.05 14.98 22.19
CA GLN A 68 13.35 13.54 22.16
C GLN A 68 12.40 12.81 21.20
N THR A 69 12.71 12.85 19.90
CA THR A 69 11.90 12.23 18.86
C THR A 69 12.76 11.53 17.81
N MET A 70 12.29 10.37 17.35
CA MET A 70 12.86 9.66 16.21
C MET A 70 11.73 9.10 15.36
N SER A 71 11.85 9.22 14.04
CA SER A 71 10.87 8.67 13.09
C SER A 71 11.51 7.57 12.23
N ILE A 72 10.78 6.48 12.01
CA ILE A 72 11.18 5.38 11.15
C ILE A 72 10.07 5.17 10.12
N VAL A 73 10.35 5.44 8.85
CA VAL A 73 9.40 5.23 7.75
C VAL A 73 9.69 3.91 7.06
N MET A 74 8.62 3.16 6.81
CA MET A 74 8.66 1.78 6.38
C MET A 74 7.71 1.55 5.21
N GLY A 75 8.21 0.86 4.19
CA GLY A 75 7.40 0.23 3.16
C GLY A 75 7.29 -1.27 3.42
N MET A 76 6.08 -1.82 3.41
CA MET A 76 5.82 -3.20 3.84
C MET A 76 6.29 -4.27 2.84
N GLY A 77 6.76 -3.90 1.65
CA GLY A 77 7.14 -4.88 0.63
C GLY A 77 5.94 -5.74 0.22
N MET A 78 6.14 -7.06 0.07
CA MET A 78 5.05 -7.97 -0.29
C MET A 78 4.41 -8.72 0.88
N SER A 79 5.17 -8.96 1.94
CA SER A 79 4.84 -9.83 3.07
C SER A 79 5.02 -9.18 4.43
N GLY A 80 5.45 -7.91 4.46
CA GLY A 80 5.60 -7.15 5.68
C GLY A 80 4.28 -7.06 6.44
N LYS A 81 4.34 -7.37 7.73
CA LYS A 81 3.23 -7.22 8.67
C LYS A 81 3.77 -6.92 10.08
N TRP A 82 2.89 -6.42 10.93
CA TRP A 82 3.20 -6.17 12.33
C TRP A 82 2.55 -7.22 13.23
N LEU A 83 3.24 -7.58 14.31
CA LEU A 83 2.74 -8.51 15.32
C LEU A 83 3.08 -7.96 16.70
N TRP A 84 2.11 -8.01 17.61
CA TRP A 84 2.29 -7.74 19.02
C TRP A 84 2.22 -9.07 19.79
N THR A 85 3.21 -9.35 20.64
CA THR A 85 3.28 -10.60 21.40
C THR A 85 4.02 -10.42 22.72
N THR A 86 4.04 -11.46 23.56
CA THR A 86 4.84 -11.50 24.79
C THR A 86 6.33 -11.64 24.45
N THR A 87 7.17 -10.87 25.13
CA THR A 87 8.63 -10.92 24.97
C THR A 87 9.18 -12.31 25.27
N GLY A 88 10.17 -12.74 24.49
CA GLY A 88 10.82 -14.04 24.62
C GLY A 88 10.16 -15.17 23.83
N LEU A 89 8.98 -14.95 23.25
CA LEU A 89 8.41 -15.88 22.28
C LEU A 89 9.20 -15.84 20.96
N ASP A 90 9.48 -17.01 20.40
CA ASP A 90 10.12 -17.10 19.09
C ASP A 90 9.14 -16.68 18.00
N VAL A 91 9.54 -15.68 17.22
CA VAL A 91 8.76 -15.12 16.12
C VAL A 91 9.59 -15.24 14.84
N PRO A 92 9.34 -16.29 14.04
CA PRO A 92 10.02 -16.49 12.77
C PRO A 92 9.90 -15.26 11.87
N ASP A 93 10.94 -15.02 11.10
CA ASP A 93 11.02 -13.93 10.12
C ASP A 93 10.84 -12.52 10.69
N SER A 94 10.97 -12.33 12.01
CA SER A 94 11.07 -11.00 12.62
C SER A 94 12.35 -10.30 12.17
N GLN A 95 12.19 -9.18 11.45
CA GLN A 95 13.29 -8.41 10.87
C GLN A 95 13.72 -7.22 11.74
N LEU A 96 12.77 -6.66 12.49
CA LEU A 96 12.92 -5.55 13.41
C LEU A 96 11.94 -5.78 14.57
N ARG A 97 12.39 -5.56 15.82
CA ARG A 97 11.52 -5.64 16.99
C ARG A 97 11.80 -4.56 18.02
N PHE A 98 10.77 -4.19 18.78
CA PHE A 98 10.81 -3.20 19.84
C PHE A 98 10.28 -3.83 21.13
N ASP A 99 11.12 -3.88 22.18
CA ASP A 99 10.78 -4.55 23.44
C ASP A 99 10.33 -3.51 24.48
N THR A 100 9.21 -3.80 25.14
CA THR A 100 8.69 -3.01 26.28
C THR A 100 9.31 -3.46 27.58
N LYS A 101 9.19 -2.61 28.61
CA LYS A 101 9.54 -2.98 29.99
C LYS A 101 8.63 -4.06 30.55
N ASP A 102 7.36 -4.04 30.15
CA ASP A 102 6.28 -4.85 30.73
C ASP A 102 6.15 -6.23 30.06
N GLY A 103 7.17 -6.65 29.30
CA GLY A 103 7.25 -8.01 28.75
C GLY A 103 6.46 -8.21 27.47
N HIS A 104 6.29 -7.17 26.65
CA HIS A 104 5.74 -7.26 25.31
C HIS A 104 6.73 -6.82 24.23
N THR A 105 6.52 -7.33 23.02
CA THR A 105 7.36 -7.00 21.87
C THR A 105 6.50 -6.70 20.64
N LEU A 106 6.81 -5.58 19.99
CA LEU A 106 6.31 -5.24 18.67
C LEU A 106 7.29 -5.76 17.60
N HIS A 107 6.85 -6.67 16.74
CA HIS A 107 7.64 -7.24 15.65
C HIS A 107 7.19 -6.72 14.29
N PHE A 108 8.15 -6.35 13.45
CA PHE A 108 7.98 -6.30 12.01
C PHE A 108 8.45 -7.63 11.41
N ILE A 109 7.52 -8.37 10.81
CA ILE A 109 7.75 -9.68 10.20
C ILE A 109 7.77 -9.52 8.69
N ASP A 110 8.81 -10.04 8.03
CA ASP A 110 8.87 -10.06 6.57
C ASP A 110 9.77 -11.18 6.03
N TRP A 111 9.14 -12.33 5.74
CA TRP A 111 9.83 -13.52 5.26
C TRP A 111 10.45 -13.37 3.86
N ARG A 112 9.91 -12.48 2.99
CA ARG A 112 10.51 -12.18 1.67
C ARG A 112 11.62 -11.13 1.74
N ARG A 113 11.76 -10.43 2.86
CA ARG A 113 12.76 -9.37 3.09
C ARG A 113 12.72 -8.26 2.01
N PHE A 114 11.53 -7.97 1.52
CA PHE A 114 11.27 -6.88 0.55
C PHE A 114 10.81 -5.59 1.23
N GLY A 115 10.43 -5.66 2.50
CA GLY A 115 10.23 -4.53 3.37
C GLY A 115 11.47 -3.65 3.43
N ARG A 116 11.24 -2.35 3.44
CA ARG A 116 12.28 -1.32 3.48
C ARG A 116 11.99 -0.35 4.59
N TRP A 117 13.02 0.13 5.27
CA TRP A 117 12.86 1.23 6.22
C TRP A 117 13.99 2.25 6.10
N LYS A 118 13.72 3.46 6.59
CA LYS A 118 14.68 4.56 6.73
C LYS A 118 14.32 5.40 7.96
N ILE A 119 15.32 6.06 8.52
CA ILE A 119 15.10 7.08 9.56
C ILE A 119 14.66 8.37 8.88
N GLY A 120 13.71 9.08 9.48
CA GLY A 120 13.20 10.36 8.99
C GLY A 120 11.73 10.28 8.58
N ASP A 121 11.36 11.06 7.57
CA ASP A 121 9.97 11.31 7.20
C ASP A 121 9.53 10.59 5.91
N PHE A 122 8.22 10.65 5.62
CA PHE A 122 7.59 10.13 4.40
C PHE A 122 8.36 10.59 3.16
N SER A 123 8.33 9.77 2.11
CA SER A 123 9.04 10.09 0.88
C SER A 123 8.45 11.34 0.22
N LYS A 124 9.29 12.35 -0.01
CA LYS A 124 8.95 13.54 -0.80
C LYS A 124 8.77 13.24 -2.30
N ASP A 125 9.20 12.06 -2.74
CA ASP A 125 9.04 11.60 -4.13
C ASP A 125 7.68 10.93 -4.38
N ARG A 126 6.81 10.83 -3.35
CA ARG A 126 5.47 10.28 -3.47
C ARG A 126 4.44 11.40 -3.49
N GLY A 127 3.38 11.19 -4.26
CA GLY A 127 2.25 12.11 -4.32
C GLY A 127 1.37 12.05 -3.08
N PRO A 128 0.36 12.94 -3.01
CA PRO A 128 -0.57 12.95 -1.90
C PRO A 128 -1.41 11.67 -1.82
N ASP A 129 -1.82 11.32 -0.60
CA ASP A 129 -2.69 10.18 -0.35
C ASP A 129 -4.13 10.49 -0.80
N PRO A 130 -4.76 9.64 -1.64
CA PRO A 130 -6.08 9.91 -2.21
C PRO A 130 -7.23 9.84 -1.19
N VAL A 131 -7.04 9.24 -0.02
CA VAL A 131 -8.05 9.10 1.02
C VAL A 131 -8.03 10.26 2.00
N ILE A 132 -6.85 10.59 2.54
CA ILE A 132 -6.70 11.63 3.56
C ILE A 132 -6.47 13.03 2.97
N ASP A 133 -5.77 13.13 1.83
CA ASP A 133 -5.43 14.40 1.16
C ASP A 133 -6.01 14.46 -0.25
N PHE A 134 -7.32 14.21 -0.38
CA PHE A 134 -7.97 14.08 -1.68
C PHE A 134 -7.85 15.32 -2.57
N GLU A 135 -7.95 16.51 -1.99
CA GLU A 135 -7.82 17.77 -2.74
C GLU A 135 -6.38 17.99 -3.26
N PRO A 136 -5.33 17.93 -2.42
CA PRO A 136 -3.94 17.90 -2.90
C PRO A 136 -3.67 16.81 -3.94
N PHE A 137 -4.25 15.62 -3.78
CA PHE A 137 -4.16 14.52 -4.74
C PHE A 137 -4.75 14.91 -6.11
N CYS A 138 -5.95 15.49 -6.12
CA CYS A 138 -6.60 15.98 -7.34
C CYS A 138 -5.76 17.06 -8.05
N GLU A 139 -5.26 18.04 -7.29
CA GLU A 139 -4.42 19.11 -7.83
C GLU A 139 -3.11 18.57 -8.43
N ASN A 140 -2.47 17.60 -7.76
CA ASN A 140 -1.25 16.98 -8.23
C ASN A 140 -1.45 16.31 -9.60
N ILE A 141 -2.57 15.59 -9.79
CA ILE A 141 -2.92 14.98 -11.08
C ILE A 141 -3.21 16.05 -12.13
N ALA A 142 -4.04 17.04 -11.80
CA ALA A 142 -4.44 18.11 -12.73
C ALA A 142 -3.24 18.91 -13.24
N ARG A 143 -2.26 19.18 -12.36
CA ARG A 143 -0.98 19.82 -12.68
C ARG A 143 -0.10 18.93 -13.55
N SER A 144 -0.14 17.62 -13.35
CA SER A 144 0.79 16.68 -13.98
C SER A 144 0.29 16.05 -15.28
N LEU A 145 -0.99 16.20 -15.64
CA LEU A 145 -1.61 15.53 -16.80
C LEU A 145 -0.90 15.79 -18.14
N HIS A 146 -0.18 16.92 -18.27
CA HIS A 146 0.57 17.28 -19.47
C HIS A 146 1.89 16.51 -19.62
N LEU A 147 2.39 15.88 -18.56
CA LEU A 147 3.67 15.18 -18.54
C LEU A 147 3.62 13.89 -19.35
N ARG A 148 4.77 13.51 -19.93
CA ARG A 148 4.95 12.28 -20.72
C ARG A 148 4.57 11.00 -19.96
N SER A 149 4.67 11.00 -18.63
CA SER A 149 4.23 9.87 -17.80
C SER A 149 2.76 9.51 -18.04
N PHE A 150 1.90 10.49 -18.36
CA PHE A 150 0.47 10.29 -18.63
C PHE A 150 0.16 9.87 -20.07
N GLU A 151 1.15 9.78 -20.96
CA GLU A 151 0.97 9.17 -22.29
C GLU A 151 0.90 7.64 -22.22
N LYS A 152 1.39 7.06 -21.13
CA LYS A 152 1.35 5.61 -20.88
C LYS A 152 -0.09 5.13 -20.60
N PRO A 153 -0.36 3.83 -20.75
CA PRO A 153 -1.60 3.20 -20.30
C PRO A 153 -2.03 3.60 -18.88
N ILE A 154 -3.31 3.90 -18.69
CA ILE A 154 -3.84 4.28 -17.37
C ILE A 154 -3.57 3.22 -16.30
N CYS A 155 -3.64 1.93 -16.65
CA CYS A 155 -3.33 0.87 -15.69
C CYS A 155 -1.89 0.90 -15.18
N GLU A 156 -0.93 1.38 -15.98
CA GLU A 156 0.46 1.55 -15.56
C GLU A 156 0.63 2.82 -14.72
N VAL A 157 0.00 3.92 -15.14
CA VAL A 157 0.07 5.21 -14.46
C VAL A 157 -0.54 5.15 -13.05
N LEU A 158 -1.62 4.38 -12.86
CA LEU A 158 -2.22 4.12 -11.55
C LEU A 158 -1.28 3.43 -10.54
N LEU A 159 -0.18 2.83 -11.00
CA LEU A 159 0.84 2.26 -10.12
C LEU A 159 1.96 3.24 -9.76
N ASP A 160 2.04 4.39 -10.42
CA ASP A 160 3.06 5.40 -10.17
C ASP A 160 2.76 6.16 -8.88
N GLN A 161 3.57 5.91 -7.86
CA GLN A 161 3.37 6.46 -6.51
C GLN A 161 3.64 7.97 -6.44
N LYS A 162 4.21 8.59 -7.49
CA LYS A 162 4.30 10.06 -7.61
C LYS A 162 2.93 10.72 -7.78
N TYR A 163 1.97 9.99 -8.32
CA TYR A 163 0.63 10.51 -8.63
C TYR A 163 -0.46 9.78 -7.86
N PHE A 164 -0.34 8.46 -7.70
CA PHE A 164 -1.34 7.58 -7.09
C PHE A 164 -0.75 6.84 -5.88
N ASN A 165 -0.26 7.61 -4.89
CA ASN A 165 0.35 7.05 -3.69
C ASN A 165 -0.67 6.24 -2.90
N GLY A 166 -0.41 4.95 -2.71
CA GLY A 166 -1.38 4.05 -2.07
C GLY A 166 -2.05 3.06 -3.02
N ILE A 167 -2.24 3.43 -4.29
CA ILE A 167 -2.88 2.55 -5.29
C ILE A 167 -1.90 1.47 -5.73
N GLY A 168 -2.34 0.22 -5.71
CA GLY A 168 -1.59 -0.93 -6.20
C GLY A 168 -2.37 -1.78 -7.18
N ASN A 169 -2.04 -3.06 -7.18
CA ASN A 169 -2.41 -3.96 -8.25
C ASN A 169 -3.86 -4.42 -8.16
N TYR A 170 -4.39 -4.64 -6.95
CA TYR A 170 -5.80 -4.98 -6.81
C TYR A 170 -6.66 -3.73 -6.91
N LEU A 171 -6.26 -2.61 -6.28
CA LEU A 171 -7.02 -1.37 -6.36
C LEU A 171 -7.15 -0.87 -7.79
N ARG A 172 -6.09 -0.86 -8.60
CA ARG A 172 -6.20 -0.39 -10.00
C ARG A 172 -7.19 -1.22 -10.83
N ALA A 173 -7.28 -2.53 -10.58
CA ALA A 173 -8.21 -3.40 -11.31
C ALA A 173 -9.66 -3.09 -10.91
N GLU A 174 -9.90 -2.94 -9.61
CA GLU A 174 -11.21 -2.60 -9.06
C GLU A 174 -11.68 -1.19 -9.44
N ILE A 175 -10.76 -0.23 -9.50
CA ILE A 175 -11.01 1.17 -9.91
C ILE A 175 -11.37 1.23 -11.40
N LEU A 176 -10.54 0.66 -12.27
CA LEU A 176 -10.78 0.70 -13.72
C LEU A 176 -12.04 -0.05 -14.13
N ASP A 177 -12.33 -1.18 -13.48
CA ASP A 177 -13.56 -1.93 -13.69
C ASP A 177 -14.81 -1.10 -13.32
N ARG A 178 -14.82 -0.48 -12.14
CA ARG A 178 -15.94 0.35 -11.68
C ARG A 178 -16.09 1.67 -12.43
N SER A 179 -15.00 2.22 -12.97
CA SER A 179 -15.05 3.42 -13.81
C SER A 179 -15.42 3.11 -15.26
N GLY A 180 -15.46 1.84 -15.66
CA GLY A 180 -15.62 1.43 -17.06
C GLY A 180 -14.47 1.88 -17.96
N THR A 181 -13.30 2.17 -17.38
CA THR A 181 -12.15 2.69 -18.13
C THR A 181 -11.29 1.56 -18.66
N GLU A 182 -11.01 1.61 -19.96
CA GLU A 182 -10.17 0.62 -20.62
C GLU A 182 -8.72 0.68 -20.11
N PRO A 183 -8.12 -0.43 -19.63
CA PRO A 183 -6.82 -0.41 -18.97
C PRO A 183 -5.66 0.16 -19.79
N LEU A 184 -5.69 -0.01 -21.12
CA LEU A 184 -4.64 0.42 -22.04
C LEU A 184 -4.90 1.77 -22.69
N GLN A 185 -6.02 2.42 -22.37
CA GLN A 185 -6.24 3.81 -22.79
C GLN A 185 -5.11 4.70 -22.23
N PRO A 186 -4.56 5.63 -23.03
CA PRO A 186 -3.60 6.61 -22.53
C PRO A 186 -4.17 7.37 -21.33
N ALA A 187 -3.42 7.45 -20.23
CA ALA A 187 -3.89 8.03 -18.98
C ALA A 187 -4.35 9.48 -19.15
N LYS A 188 -3.67 10.24 -20.03
CA LYS A 188 -4.03 11.61 -20.40
C LYS A 188 -5.47 11.71 -20.92
N LEU A 189 -5.91 10.73 -21.72
CA LEU A 189 -7.27 10.70 -22.26
C LEU A 189 -8.26 10.20 -21.20
N ALA A 190 -7.90 9.13 -20.47
CA ALA A 190 -8.75 8.55 -19.44
C ALA A 190 -9.09 9.52 -18.30
N LEU A 191 -8.16 10.41 -17.96
CA LEU A 191 -8.29 11.36 -16.85
C LEU A 191 -8.72 12.77 -17.28
N ALA A 192 -8.67 13.10 -18.57
CA ALA A 192 -9.00 14.46 -19.06
C ALA A 192 -10.38 14.95 -18.58
N PRO A 193 -11.48 14.19 -18.71
CA PRO A 193 -12.79 14.66 -18.27
C PRO A 193 -12.84 15.02 -16.78
N ALA A 194 -12.17 14.21 -15.95
CA ALA A 194 -12.08 14.44 -14.51
C ALA A 194 -11.21 15.67 -14.18
N VAL A 195 -10.11 15.86 -14.90
CA VAL A 195 -9.20 17.00 -14.71
C VAL A 195 -9.81 18.32 -15.18
N ASP A 196 -10.60 18.31 -16.26
CA ASP A 196 -11.29 19.49 -16.75
C ASP A 196 -12.32 19.99 -15.72
N LEU A 197 -13.02 19.07 -15.04
CA LEU A 197 -13.88 19.40 -13.91
C LEU A 197 -13.10 20.07 -12.76
N ILE A 198 -11.95 19.49 -12.38
CA ILE A 198 -11.08 20.06 -11.33
C ILE A 198 -10.63 21.48 -11.71
N ARG A 199 -10.27 21.72 -12.98
CA ARG A 199 -9.85 23.05 -13.45
C ARG A 199 -11.00 24.06 -13.50
N SER A 200 -12.22 23.60 -13.77
CA SER A 200 -13.41 24.46 -13.90
C SER A 200 -13.99 24.94 -12.57
N GLY A 201 -13.84 24.16 -11.48
CA GLY A 201 -14.46 24.49 -10.19
C GLY A 201 -13.93 23.69 -9.00
N GLY A 202 -12.73 23.13 -9.09
CA GLY A 202 -12.07 22.38 -8.02
C GLY A 202 -12.63 20.97 -7.79
N PRO A 203 -12.10 20.24 -6.80
CA PRO A 203 -12.52 18.88 -6.48
C PRO A 203 -14.00 18.75 -6.08
N MET A 204 -14.64 19.82 -5.61
CA MET A 204 -16.07 19.83 -5.27
C MET A 204 -16.97 19.52 -6.48
N MET A 205 -16.52 19.86 -7.70
CA MET A 205 -17.21 19.47 -8.93
C MET A 205 -17.24 17.95 -9.13
N MET A 206 -16.43 17.18 -8.42
CA MET A 206 -16.41 15.72 -8.55
C MET A 206 -17.40 15.02 -7.62
N GLN A 207 -18.10 15.75 -6.75
CA GLN A 207 -19.02 15.17 -5.78
C GLN A 207 -20.17 14.44 -6.49
N GLY A 208 -20.39 13.17 -6.11
CA GLY A 208 -21.40 12.30 -6.72
C GLY A 208 -21.05 11.76 -8.12
N ARG A 209 -19.88 12.10 -8.68
CA ARG A 209 -19.45 11.61 -10.00
C ARG A 209 -18.52 10.40 -9.86
N THR A 210 -18.86 9.32 -10.56
CA THR A 210 -18.01 8.13 -10.63
C THR A 210 -17.02 8.27 -11.78
N ASN A 211 -15.72 8.31 -11.47
CA ASN A 211 -14.61 8.32 -12.43
C ASN A 211 -13.34 7.80 -11.75
N VAL A 212 -12.26 7.66 -12.51
CA VAL A 212 -11.00 7.09 -12.01
C VAL A 212 -10.46 7.86 -10.79
N ILE A 213 -10.51 9.20 -10.78
CA ILE A 213 -9.95 10.02 -9.68
C ILE A 213 -10.78 9.86 -8.41
N THR A 214 -12.10 9.94 -8.49
CA THR A 214 -12.98 9.76 -7.32
C THR A 214 -12.89 8.34 -6.77
N LEU A 215 -12.81 7.34 -7.63
CA LEU A 215 -12.65 5.94 -7.22
C LEU A 215 -11.28 5.63 -6.60
N CYS A 216 -10.23 6.41 -6.89
CA CYS A 216 -8.97 6.30 -6.15
C CYS A 216 -9.11 6.66 -4.67
N ARG A 217 -10.14 7.42 -4.28
CA ARG A 217 -10.49 7.68 -2.87
C ARG A 217 -11.52 6.67 -2.36
N ASP A 218 -12.58 6.46 -3.11
CA ASP A 218 -13.77 5.77 -2.62
C ASP A 218 -13.53 4.25 -2.49
N ILE A 219 -12.81 3.63 -3.42
CA ILE A 219 -12.52 2.19 -3.39
C ILE A 219 -11.61 1.80 -2.22
N PRO A 220 -10.50 2.53 -1.94
CA PRO A 220 -9.75 2.28 -0.71
C PRO A 220 -10.58 2.49 0.56
N LYS A 221 -11.48 3.48 0.61
CA LYS A 221 -12.37 3.70 1.76
C LYS A 221 -13.28 2.49 2.02
N GLU A 222 -13.86 1.89 0.99
CA GLU A 222 -14.63 0.64 1.14
C GLU A 222 -13.79 -0.46 1.81
N VAL A 223 -12.52 -0.60 1.43
CA VAL A 223 -11.61 -1.59 2.03
C VAL A 223 -11.25 -1.24 3.47
N ILE A 224 -11.03 0.04 3.74
CA ILE A 224 -10.76 0.55 5.09
C ILE A 224 -11.94 0.24 6.02
N ASP A 225 -13.16 0.52 5.57
CA ASP A 225 -14.39 0.34 6.35
C ASP A 225 -14.71 -1.14 6.59
N MET A 226 -14.29 -2.04 5.70
CA MET A 226 -14.40 -3.48 5.91
C MET A 226 -13.61 -4.00 7.10
N ARG A 227 -12.61 -3.24 7.60
CA ARG A 227 -11.72 -3.59 8.73
C ARG A 227 -11.20 -5.02 8.59
N LEU A 228 -10.39 -5.28 7.56
CA LEU A 228 -9.90 -6.62 7.20
C LEU A 228 -9.03 -7.22 8.32
N LYS A 229 -9.68 -7.87 9.29
CA LYS A 229 -9.02 -8.67 10.34
C LYS A 229 -8.72 -10.08 9.84
N GLU A 230 -7.91 -10.82 10.59
CA GLU A 230 -7.70 -12.26 10.38
C GLU A 230 -9.06 -12.99 10.30
N GLY A 231 -9.28 -13.79 9.25
CA GLY A 231 -10.58 -14.39 8.92
C GLY A 231 -11.47 -13.58 7.97
N SER A 232 -11.15 -12.32 7.65
CA SER A 232 -11.92 -11.49 6.70
C SER A 232 -11.69 -11.83 5.23
N ARG A 233 -10.97 -12.93 4.94
CA ARG A 233 -10.57 -13.33 3.59
C ARG A 233 -11.78 -13.54 2.68
N ASP A 234 -12.84 -14.16 3.19
CA ASP A 234 -14.04 -14.44 2.39
C ASP A 234 -14.80 -13.17 2.07
N ARG A 235 -14.88 -12.23 3.02
CA ARG A 235 -15.47 -10.91 2.81
C ARG A 235 -14.71 -10.14 1.73
N PHE A 236 -13.38 -10.06 1.85
CA PHE A 236 -12.54 -9.39 0.85
C PHE A 236 -12.66 -10.03 -0.53
N THR A 237 -12.60 -11.37 -0.59
CA THR A 237 -12.72 -12.12 -1.85
C THR A 237 -14.10 -11.92 -2.49
N SER A 238 -15.15 -11.79 -1.69
CA SER A 238 -16.51 -11.49 -2.17
C SER A 238 -16.64 -10.05 -2.66
N TRP A 239 -15.94 -9.10 -2.03
CA TRP A 239 -15.91 -7.69 -2.42
C TRP A 239 -15.23 -7.46 -3.78
N LEU A 240 -14.18 -8.22 -4.10
CA LEU A 240 -13.49 -8.13 -5.39
C LEU A 240 -14.45 -8.41 -6.55
N ARG A 241 -14.52 -7.52 -7.53
CA ARG A 241 -15.33 -7.69 -8.75
C ARG A 241 -14.50 -8.12 -9.94
N CYS A 242 -13.24 -7.69 -10.00
CA CYS A 242 -12.41 -7.79 -11.18
C CYS A 242 -11.08 -8.50 -10.90
N TYR A 243 -10.35 -8.09 -9.86
CA TYR A 243 -9.05 -8.65 -9.54
C TYR A 243 -9.14 -10.15 -9.25
N GLY A 244 -8.39 -10.96 -10.00
CA GLY A 244 -8.42 -12.41 -9.89
C GLY A 244 -9.66 -13.09 -10.50
N LYS A 245 -10.63 -12.34 -10.99
CA LYS A 245 -11.91 -12.85 -11.54
C LYS A 245 -12.09 -12.57 -13.04
N GLY A 246 -11.63 -11.42 -13.51
CA GLY A 246 -11.76 -11.00 -14.91
C GLY A 246 -10.71 -11.58 -15.87
N LYS A 247 -10.77 -11.14 -17.14
CA LYS A 247 -9.70 -11.36 -18.13
C LYS A 247 -8.42 -10.69 -17.63
N SER A 248 -7.25 -11.12 -18.12
CA SER A 248 -6.00 -10.50 -17.71
C SER A 248 -4.92 -10.49 -18.78
N ILE A 249 -4.08 -9.45 -18.74
CA ILE A 249 -2.86 -9.30 -19.54
C ILE A 249 -1.69 -8.89 -18.64
N VAL A 250 -0.47 -8.95 -19.17
CA VAL A 250 0.72 -8.39 -18.53
C VAL A 250 0.98 -7.03 -19.15
N ASP A 251 1.07 -6.00 -18.32
CA ASP A 251 1.36 -4.62 -18.74
C ASP A 251 2.85 -4.41 -19.05
N GLY A 252 3.22 -3.21 -19.51
CA GLY A 252 4.61 -2.85 -19.83
C GLY A 252 5.56 -2.87 -18.63
N THR A 253 5.04 -2.91 -17.40
CA THR A 253 5.82 -3.02 -16.15
C THR A 253 6.06 -4.47 -15.73
N GLY A 254 5.52 -5.45 -16.47
CA GLY A 254 5.59 -6.87 -16.13
C GLY A 254 4.57 -7.31 -15.08
N ARG A 255 3.60 -6.46 -14.73
CA ARG A 255 2.55 -6.77 -13.75
C ARG A 255 1.27 -7.19 -14.47
N ARG A 256 0.54 -8.13 -13.87
CA ARG A 256 -0.77 -8.54 -14.38
C ARG A 256 -1.82 -7.50 -14.03
N ILE A 257 -2.66 -7.13 -15.00
CA ILE A 257 -3.86 -6.32 -14.83
C ILE A 257 -5.09 -7.17 -15.18
N TRP A 258 -6.16 -7.03 -14.40
CA TRP A 258 -7.44 -7.70 -14.62
C TRP A 258 -8.48 -6.68 -15.10
N TYR A 259 -9.40 -7.13 -15.95
CA TYR A 259 -10.46 -6.31 -16.54
C TYR A 259 -11.63 -7.19 -17.02
N ASN A 260 -12.85 -6.63 -17.04
CA ASN A 260 -14.05 -7.32 -17.56
C ASN A 260 -14.52 -6.80 -18.93
N GLY A 261 -14.22 -5.54 -19.27
CA GLY A 261 -14.59 -4.89 -20.53
C GLY A 261 -13.56 -5.07 -21.66
N GLU A 262 -13.44 -4.04 -22.49
CA GLU A 262 -12.41 -3.95 -23.52
C GLU A 262 -11.05 -3.55 -22.93
N LEU A 263 -9.98 -3.94 -23.62
CA LEU A 263 -8.62 -3.57 -23.23
C LEU A 263 -8.30 -2.10 -23.52
N GLY A 264 -8.92 -1.55 -24.57
CA GLY A 264 -8.58 -0.27 -25.17
C GLY A 264 -7.25 -0.26 -25.90
N GLY A 265 -7.08 0.75 -26.75
CA GLY A 265 -5.84 1.01 -27.51
C GLY A 265 -5.39 -0.12 -28.46
N GLN A 266 -4.44 0.18 -29.34
CA GLN A 266 -3.72 -0.85 -30.07
C GLN A 266 -2.56 -1.34 -29.20
N LEU A 267 -2.64 -2.57 -28.69
CA LEU A 267 -1.47 -3.25 -28.14
C LEU A 267 -0.37 -3.25 -29.22
N ARG A 268 0.81 -2.71 -28.90
CA ARG A 268 2.02 -3.16 -29.59
C ARG A 268 2.20 -4.63 -29.20
N GLU A 269 1.80 -5.54 -30.08
CA GLU A 269 1.99 -6.99 -29.89
C GLU A 269 3.46 -7.26 -29.55
N LYS A 270 3.76 -7.52 -28.27
CA LYS A 270 4.85 -8.41 -27.92
C LYS A 270 4.22 -9.73 -27.55
N ARG A 271 4.03 -10.57 -28.56
CA ARG A 271 3.69 -11.99 -28.38
C ARG A 271 4.70 -12.61 -27.44
N THR A 272 4.30 -12.86 -26.21
CA THR A 272 4.90 -13.89 -25.37
C THR A 272 3.83 -14.92 -25.12
N VAL A 273 3.83 -15.95 -25.96
CA VAL A 273 3.09 -17.18 -25.73
C VAL A 273 3.68 -17.82 -24.48
N VAL A 274 3.01 -17.66 -23.34
CA VAL A 274 3.32 -18.47 -22.16
C VAL A 274 2.49 -19.74 -22.26
N PRO A 275 3.11 -20.93 -22.37
CA PRO A 275 2.35 -22.17 -22.48
C PRO A 275 1.57 -22.40 -21.18
N LYS A 276 0.31 -22.84 -21.32
CA LYS A 276 -0.53 -23.31 -20.21
C LYS A 276 0.21 -24.44 -19.49
N ARG A 277 0.81 -24.16 -18.33
CA ARG A 277 1.15 -25.19 -17.35
C ARG A 277 0.00 -25.30 -16.36
N THR A 278 -0.52 -26.51 -16.31
CA THR A 278 -1.60 -27.03 -15.49
C THR A 278 -1.51 -26.54 -14.05
N PHE A 279 -2.57 -25.88 -13.58
CA PHE A 279 -2.81 -25.62 -12.18
C PHE A 279 -3.17 -26.96 -11.52
N CYS A 280 -2.25 -27.55 -10.77
CA CYS A 280 -2.56 -28.65 -9.86
C CYS A 280 -1.61 -28.62 -8.66
N MET A 281 -2.19 -28.81 -7.48
CA MET A 281 -1.58 -28.97 -6.16
C MET A 281 -0.89 -27.76 -5.54
N PHE A 282 -1.61 -27.11 -4.60
CA PHE A 282 -1.11 -26.92 -3.22
C PHE A 282 -2.33 -26.83 -2.29
N MET A 283 -2.90 -28.01 -2.03
CA MET A 283 -3.64 -28.32 -0.81
C MET A 283 -2.86 -29.45 -0.10
N LEU A 284 -2.94 -29.48 1.22
CA LEU A 284 -2.16 -30.27 2.20
C LEU A 284 -0.83 -29.63 2.63
N HIS A 285 -0.82 -29.09 3.86
CA HIS A 285 -0.37 -29.87 5.03
C HIS A 285 -0.86 -29.21 6.32
N MET A 286 -1.92 -29.78 6.91
CA MET A 286 -2.07 -29.88 8.36
C MET A 286 -1.61 -31.28 8.75
N ARG A 287 -0.68 -31.38 9.71
CA ARG A 287 -0.67 -32.30 10.86
C ARG A 287 0.76 -32.52 11.39
N CYS A 288 0.88 -32.44 12.71
CA CYS A 288 1.81 -33.14 13.63
C CYS A 288 3.31 -33.05 13.28
N ILE A 289 4.17 -32.48 14.11
CA ILE A 289 4.48 -32.80 15.52
C ILE A 289 4.86 -31.52 16.24
#